data_AF-A0A350IFZ8-F1
#
_entry.id   AF-A0A350IFZ8-F1
#
_cell.length_a   1.000
_cell.length_b   1.000
_cell.length_c   1.000
_cell.angle_alpha   90.00
_cell.angle_beta   90.00
_cell.angle_gamma   90.00
#
_symmetry.space_group_name_H-M   'P 1'
#
loop_
_entity.id
_entity.type
_entity.pdbx_description
1 polymer ?
#
loop_
_entity_poly.entity_id
_entity_poly.type
_entity_poly.pdbx_seq_one_letter_code
_entity_poly.pdbx_strand_id
1 'polypeptide(L)'
;TTLMRVIMGQLDPISGEAKVGHNVSVGYFAQNQEDVLDKSQTVLETLESIASGDIRTKLRDILAAFLFKGEDIDKKVAILSGGERARL
;
A
#
# COMPACT_ATOMS: atom_id res chain seq x y z
N THR A 1 -13.17 -11.45 -3.57
CA THR A 1 -13.69 -10.08 -3.77
C THR A 1 -14.06 -9.88 -5.23
N THR A 2 -15.36 -9.90 -5.58
CA THR A 2 -15.82 -9.79 -6.99
C THR A 2 -16.25 -8.36 -7.33
N LEU A 3 -17.10 -7.74 -6.50
CA LEU A 3 -17.58 -6.37 -6.72
C LEU A 3 -16.43 -5.35 -6.75
N MET A 4 -15.48 -5.44 -5.81
CA MET A 4 -14.33 -4.52 -5.77
C MET A 4 -13.47 -4.63 -7.04
N ARG A 5 -13.29 -5.84 -7.58
CA ARG A 5 -12.53 -6.04 -8.83
C ARG A 5 -13.23 -5.40 -10.03
N VAL A 6 -14.57 -5.40 -10.05
CA VAL A 6 -15.36 -4.68 -11.06
C VAL A 6 -15.20 -3.16 -10.93
N ILE A 7 -15.28 -2.62 -9.71
CA ILE A 7 -15.06 -1.19 -9.47
C ILE A 7 -13.62 -0.78 -9.85
N MET A 8 -12.65 -1.67 -9.64
CA MET A 8 -11.24 -1.45 -10.00
C MET A 8 -10.93 -1.65 -11.49
N GLY A 9 -11.91 -2.04 -12.31
CA GLY A 9 -11.69 -2.37 -13.72
C GLY A 9 -10.83 -3.63 -13.94
N GLN A 10 -10.62 -4.43 -12.89
CA GLN A 10 -9.88 -5.70 -12.94
C GLN A 10 -10.77 -6.89 -13.33
N LEU A 11 -12.08 -6.68 -13.43
CA LEU A 11 -13.06 -7.67 -13.84
C LEU A 11 -14.22 -6.97 -14.57
N ASP A 12 -14.60 -7.48 -15.74
CA ASP A 12 -15.73 -6.92 -16.47
C ASP A 12 -17.08 -7.28 -15.80
N PRO A 13 -18.04 -6.34 -15.73
CA PRO A 13 -19.37 -6.65 -15.23
C PRO A 13 -20.11 -7.56 -16.21
N ILE A 14 -20.88 -8.51 -15.67
CA ILE A 14 -21.74 -9.39 -16.47
C ILE A 14 -22.83 -8.59 -17.18
N SER A 15 -23.33 -7.53 -16.55
CA SER A 15 -24.25 -6.55 -17.13
C SER A 15 -24.15 -5.20 -16.42
N GLY A 16 -24.56 -4.13 -17.11
CA GLY A 16 -24.46 -2.76 -16.61
C GLY A 16 -23.05 -2.18 -16.73
N GLU A 17 -22.79 -1.09 -16.00
CA GLU A 17 -21.48 -0.41 -16.00
C GLU A 17 -21.08 0.03 -14.60
N ALA A 18 -19.78 0.02 -14.33
CA ALA A 18 -19.15 0.65 -13.16
C ALA A 18 -18.21 1.74 -13.67
N LYS A 19 -18.45 2.99 -13.29
CA LYS A 19 -17.62 4.15 -13.67
C LYS A 19 -17.09 4.85 -12.43
N VAL A 20 -15.77 5.01 -12.38
CA VAL A 20 -15.10 5.85 -11.39
C VAL A 20 -15.21 7.31 -11.84
N GLY A 21 -15.49 8.23 -10.91
CA GLY A 21 -15.63 9.66 -11.22
C GLY A 21 -14.32 10.27 -11.74
N HIS A 22 -14.43 11.33 -12.56
CA HIS A 22 -13.30 11.97 -13.26
C HIS A 22 -12.14 12.41 -12.35
N ASN A 23 -12.42 12.74 -11.09
CA ASN A 23 -11.41 13.22 -10.14
C ASN A 23 -11.22 12.29 -8.93
N VAL A 24 -11.58 11.01 -9.08
CA VAL A 24 -11.43 10.01 -8.02
C VAL A 24 -10.15 9.22 -8.25
N SER A 25 -9.23 9.31 -7.27
CA SER A 25 -8.12 8.37 -7.15
C SER A 25 -8.54 7.24 -6.23
N VAL A 26 -8.57 6.01 -6.75
CA VAL A 26 -9.01 4.86 -5.95
C VAL A 26 -7.81 4.13 -5.35
N GLY A 27 -7.76 4.08 -4.02
CA GLY A 27 -6.88 3.18 -3.29
C GLY A 27 -7.63 1.90 -2.93
N TYR A 28 -7.12 0.75 -3.34
CA TYR A 28 -7.66 -0.57 -2.97
C TYR A 28 -6.61 -1.37 -2.20
N PHE A 29 -6.95 -1.73 -0.96
CA PHE A 29 -6.12 -2.58 -0.11
C PHE A 29 -6.66 -4.02 -0.14
N ALA A 30 -6.03 -4.87 -0.96
CA ALA A 30 -6.42 -6.27 -1.09
C ALA A 30 -5.84 -7.14 0.03
N GLN A 31 -6.54 -8.22 0.39
CA GLN A 31 -6.06 -9.17 1.40
C GLN A 31 -4.74 -9.86 1.02
N ASN A 32 -4.40 -9.87 -0.27
CA ASN A 32 -3.17 -10.45 -0.82
C ASN A 32 -2.09 -9.38 -1.08
N GLN A 33 -2.37 -8.11 -0.75
CA GLN A 33 -1.44 -7.00 -1.01
C GLN A 33 -0.13 -7.17 -0.23
N GLU A 34 -0.15 -7.92 0.87
CA GLU A 34 1.03 -8.32 1.64
C GLU A 34 2.12 -9.00 0.79
N ASP A 35 1.73 -9.68 -0.30
CA ASP A 35 2.66 -10.36 -1.21
C ASP A 35 3.26 -9.44 -2.29
N VAL A 36 2.79 -8.19 -2.41
CA VAL A 36 3.28 -7.21 -3.38
C VAL A 36 4.51 -6.47 -2.85
N LEU A 37 4.70 -6.44 -1.53
CA LEU A 37 5.84 -5.76 -0.91
C LEU A 37 7.14 -6.51 -1.19
N ASP A 38 8.20 -5.77 -1.56
CA ASP A 38 9.52 -6.34 -1.74
C ASP A 38 10.11 -6.73 -0.37
N LYS A 39 10.15 -8.04 -0.11
CA LYS A 39 10.63 -8.62 1.14
C LYS A 39 12.11 -8.31 1.40
N SER A 40 12.87 -7.93 0.37
CA SER A 40 14.28 -7.55 0.48
C SER A 40 14.51 -6.11 0.92
N GLN A 41 13.48 -5.26 0.93
CA GLN A 41 13.57 -3.86 1.36
C GLN A 41 13.30 -3.71 2.86
N THR A 42 13.81 -2.65 3.46
CA THR A 42 13.37 -2.18 4.78
C THR A 42 12.06 -1.42 4.70
N VAL A 43 11.38 -1.27 5.83
CA VAL A 43 10.17 -0.43 5.95
C VAL A 43 10.39 0.96 5.37
N LEU A 44 11.54 1.59 5.65
CA LEU A 44 11.88 2.90 5.09
C LEU A 44 12.15 2.85 3.58
N GLU A 45 12.93 1.87 3.12
CA GLU A 45 13.28 1.69 1.70
C GLU A 45 12.01 1.49 0.84
N THR A 46 11.00 0.78 1.37
CA THR A 46 9.72 0.58 0.68
C THR A 46 9.04 1.89 0.36
N LEU A 47 8.96 2.83 1.30
CA LEU A 47 8.40 4.15 1.04
C LEU A 47 9.33 5.03 0.20
N GLU A 48 10.64 4.96 0.41
CA GLU A 48 11.62 5.73 -0.37
C GLU A 48 11.59 5.38 -1.86
N SER A 49 11.30 4.12 -2.21
CA SER A 49 11.21 3.65 -3.59
C SER A 49 10.05 4.25 -4.38
N ILE A 50 8.97 4.65 -3.69
CA ILE A 50 7.75 5.22 -4.30
C ILE A 50 7.65 6.74 -4.08
N ALA A 51 8.35 7.27 -3.08
CA ALA A 51 8.29 8.67 -2.70
C ALA A 51 8.95 9.58 -3.73
N SER A 52 8.20 10.58 -4.21
CA SER A 52 8.68 11.60 -5.14
C SER A 52 8.41 13.01 -4.62
N GLY A 53 9.34 13.95 -4.84
CA GLY A 53 9.21 15.34 -4.41
C GLY A 53 9.29 15.55 -2.89
N ASP A 54 8.53 16.52 -2.39
CA ASP A 54 8.62 17.00 -1.00
C ASP A 54 8.19 15.96 0.06
N ILE A 55 7.50 14.89 -0.36
CA ILE A 55 7.07 13.83 0.56
C ILE A 55 8.26 13.06 1.17
N ARG A 56 9.43 13.07 0.49
CA ARG A 56 10.64 12.37 0.95
C ARG A 56 11.13 12.84 2.32
N THR A 57 10.92 14.12 2.66
CA THR A 57 11.34 14.65 3.97
C THR A 57 10.38 14.26 5.11
N LYS A 58 9.19 13.74 4.77
CA LYS A 58 8.12 13.40 5.73
C LYS A 58 7.92 11.89 5.92
N LEU A 59 8.73 11.05 5.28
CA LEU A 59 8.53 9.60 5.31
C LEU A 59 8.56 9.02 6.72
N ARG A 60 9.49 9.49 7.56
CA ARG A 60 9.55 9.07 8.97
C ARG A 60 8.31 9.47 9.76
N ASP A 61 7.75 10.64 9.48
CA ASP A 61 6.52 11.11 10.15
C ASP A 61 5.31 10.27 9.72
N ILE A 62 5.24 9.91 8.43
CA ILE A 62 4.22 9.01 7.89
C ILE A 62 4.34 7.63 8.56
N LEU A 63 5.53 7.02 8.54
CA LEU A 63 5.78 5.72 9.18
C LEU A 63 5.44 5.74 10.67
N ALA A 64 5.78 6.81 11.38
CA ALA A 64 5.45 6.97 12.79
C ALA A 64 3.94 7.01 13.04
N ALA A 65 3.14 7.58 12.13
CA ALA A 65 1.68 7.57 12.18
C ALA A 65 1.09 6.16 11.98
N PHE A 66 1.79 5.28 11.26
CA PHE A 66 1.47 3.86 11.07
C PHE A 66 2.15 2.92 12.09
N LEU A 67 2.70 3.50 13.16
CA LEU A 67 3.35 2.80 14.29
C LEU A 67 4.71 2.16 13.99
N PHE A 68 5.37 2.54 12.90
CA PHE A 68 6.78 2.19 12.65
C PHE A 68 7.69 3.27 13.23
N LYS A 69 8.41 2.97 14.33
CA LYS A 69 9.26 3.94 15.05
C LYS A 69 10.58 3.30 15.49
N GLY A 70 11.58 4.15 15.74
CA GLY A 70 12.90 3.67 16.18
C GLY A 70 13.49 2.67 15.18
N GLU A 71 13.93 1.52 15.67
CA GLU A 71 14.53 0.46 14.86
C GLU A 71 13.54 -0.24 13.91
N ASP A 72 12.22 -0.06 14.09
CA ASP A 72 11.22 -0.68 13.23
C ASP A 72 11.32 -0.23 11.77
N ILE A 73 11.83 0.98 11.52
CA ILE A 73 11.98 1.53 10.17
C ILE A 73 13.10 0.84 9.38
N ASP A 74 14.06 0.24 10.09
CA ASP A 74 15.22 -0.46 9.51
C ASP A 74 14.98 -1.97 9.39
N LYS A 75 13.85 -2.48 9.92
CA LYS A 75 13.45 -3.88 9.76
C LYS A 75 13.16 -4.18 8.29
N LYS A 76 13.65 -5.35 7.84
CA LYS A 76 13.29 -5.88 6.52
C LYS A 76 11.82 -6.30 6.49
N VAL A 77 11.15 -6.05 5.37
CA VAL A 77 9.74 -6.44 5.17
C VAL A 77 9.53 -7.94 5.38
N ALA A 78 10.53 -8.77 5.05
CA ALA A 78 10.52 -10.22 5.27
C ALA A 78 10.25 -10.65 6.73
N ILE A 79 10.67 -9.84 7.72
CA ILE A 79 10.57 -10.21 9.15
C ILE A 79 9.33 -9.61 9.84
N LEU A 80 8.55 -8.80 9.13
CA LEU A 80 7.32 -8.23 9.66
C LEU A 80 6.24 -9.32 9.81
N SER A 81 5.41 -9.21 10.83
CA SER A 81 4.16 -9.98 10.94
C SER A 81 3.16 -9.57 9.85
N GLY A 82 2.14 -10.40 9.59
CA GLY A 82 1.09 -10.03 8.61
C GLY A 82 0.36 -8.74 8.99
N GLY A 83 0.10 -8.55 10.29
CA GLY A 83 -0.52 -7.30 10.79
C GLY A 83 0.38 -6.07 10.65
N GLU A 84 1.71 -6.23 10.69
CA GLU A 84 2.65 -5.14 10.39
C GLU A 84 2.72 -4.86 8.89
N ARG A 85 2.83 -5.89 8.04
CA ARG A 85 2.77 -5.73 6.58
C ARG A 85 1.46 -5.09 6.13
N ALA A 86 0.37 -5.33 6.85
CA ALA A 86 -0.92 -4.71 6.55
C ALA A 86 -0.98 -3.22 6.89
N ARG A 87 -0.08 -2.71 7.72
CA ARG A 87 0.04 -1.27 8.03
C ARG A 87 1.09 -0.55 7.18
N LEU A 88 1.97 -1.31 6.53
CA LEU A 88 3.02 -0.80 5.64
C LEU A 88 2.46 -0.60 4.22
#